data_AF-A0A416G740-F1
#
_entry.id   AF-A0A416G740-F1
#
_cell.length_a   1.000
_cell.length_b   1.000
_cell.length_c   1.000
_cell.angle_alpha   90.00
_cell.angle_beta   90.00
_cell.angle_gamma   90.00
#
_symmetry.space_group_name_H-M   'P 1'
#
loop_
_entity.id
_entity.type
_entity.pdbx_description
1 polymer ?
#
loop_
_entity_poly.entity_id
_entity_poly.type
_entity_poly.pdbx_seq_one_letter_code
_entity_poly.pdbx_strand_id
1 'polypeptide(L)'
;MMNYVDIQNKTEIKIEDQEYCSLDIISFIENQLTPNINFEEDNIKYSIPEFLPPIKIKPVLSKTFIQTWYKAEQKMKEADKIIIVGYSFNKSDEHFNSILHECISKPIFIIDTNVDNVIKKMEKLYGFSSNSYMSMSIQGHSAKRKSQLTIIQANAHEINFQEL
;
A
#
# COMPACT_ATOMS: atom_id res chain seq x y z
N MET A 1 2.80 -29.23 -4.11
CA MET A 1 2.35 -28.04 -4.87
C MET A 1 3.41 -26.96 -4.77
N MET A 2 3.83 -26.38 -5.90
CA MET A 2 4.88 -25.36 -5.94
C MET A 2 4.41 -24.15 -6.75
N ASN A 3 4.40 -22.97 -6.14
CA ASN A 3 3.95 -21.75 -6.81
C ASN A 3 5.13 -20.83 -7.10
N TYR A 4 5.05 -20.10 -8.20
CA TYR A 4 5.89 -18.95 -8.50
C TYR A 4 5.02 -17.69 -8.46
N VAL A 5 5.55 -16.62 -7.89
CA VAL A 5 4.81 -15.37 -7.71
C VAL A 5 5.58 -14.24 -8.36
N ASP A 6 4.91 -13.47 -9.21
CA ASP A 6 5.41 -12.18 -9.67
C ASP A 6 5.39 -11.19 -8.49
N ILE A 7 6.56 -10.65 -8.14
CA ILE A 7 6.72 -9.84 -6.94
C ILE A 7 5.95 -8.51 -6.99
N GLN A 8 5.75 -7.95 -8.19
CA GLN A 8 5.18 -6.61 -8.39
C GLN A 8 3.66 -6.67 -8.45
N ASN A 9 3.09 -7.61 -9.22
CA ASN A 9 1.64 -7.69 -9.45
C ASN A 9 0.95 -8.85 -8.71
N LYS A 10 1.71 -9.70 -8.01
CA LYS A 10 1.22 -10.85 -7.21
C LYS A 10 0.53 -11.94 -8.02
N THR A 11 0.74 -12.01 -9.34
CA THR A 11 0.22 -13.09 -10.17
C THR A 11 0.94 -14.40 -9.86
N GLU A 12 0.19 -15.49 -9.74
CA GLU A 12 0.69 -16.82 -9.38
C GLU A 12 0.76 -17.74 -10.60
N ILE A 13 1.87 -18.45 -10.74
CA ILE A 13 2.01 -19.62 -11.61
C ILE A 13 1.98 -20.85 -10.69
N LYS A 14 1.00 -21.73 -10.89
CA LYS A 14 0.84 -22.95 -10.09
C LYS A 14 1.43 -24.15 -10.83
N ILE A 15 2.20 -24.96 -10.12
CA ILE A 15 2.72 -26.24 -10.60
C ILE A 15 2.23 -27.32 -9.66
N GLU A 16 1.41 -28.22 -10.19
CA GLU A 16 0.87 -29.36 -9.44
C GLU A 16 1.93 -30.45 -9.26
N ASP A 17 1.75 -31.33 -8.25
CA ASP A 17 2.77 -32.33 -7.90
C ASP A 17 3.06 -33.33 -9.02
N GLN A 18 2.05 -33.68 -9.83
CA GLN A 18 2.24 -34.53 -11.01
C GLN A 18 3.06 -33.84 -12.11
N GLU A 19 2.83 -32.55 -12.33
CA GLU A 19 3.55 -31.76 -13.34
C GLU A 19 5.00 -31.54 -12.92
N TYR A 20 5.24 -31.35 -11.61
CA TYR A 20 6.56 -31.19 -11.04
C TYR A 20 7.47 -32.41 -11.27
N CYS A 21 6.94 -33.62 -11.04
CA CYS A 21 7.71 -34.86 -11.23
C CYS A 21 8.14 -35.11 -12.69
N SER A 22 7.40 -34.55 -13.65
CA SER A 22 7.70 -34.65 -15.09
C SER A 22 8.22 -33.34 -15.70
N LEU A 23 8.55 -32.34 -14.87
CA LEU A 23 8.88 -31.01 -15.34
C LEU A 23 10.22 -31.01 -16.08
N ASP A 24 10.20 -30.65 -17.35
CA ASP A 24 11.41 -30.27 -18.06
C ASP A 24 11.85 -28.88 -17.58
N ILE A 25 12.86 -28.85 -16.72
CA ILE A 25 13.38 -27.65 -16.08
C ILE A 25 13.90 -26.64 -17.12
N ILE A 26 14.53 -27.11 -18.20
CA ILE A 26 15.09 -26.21 -19.22
C ILE A 26 13.95 -25.53 -19.97
N SER A 27 12.99 -26.32 -20.46
CA SER A 27 11.81 -25.79 -21.15
C SER A 27 10.98 -24.87 -20.27
N PHE A 28 10.86 -25.19 -18.97
CA PHE A 28 10.19 -24.34 -18.00
C PHE A 28 10.88 -22.98 -17.82
N ILE A 29 12.21 -22.95 -17.69
CA ILE A 29 12.97 -21.69 -17.57
C ILE A 29 12.82 -20.85 -18.84
N GLU A 30 12.98 -21.46 -20.02
CA GLU A 30 12.96 -20.74 -21.30
C GLU A 30 11.57 -20.23 -21.66
N ASN A 31 10.53 -21.05 -21.47
CA ASN A 31 9.20 -20.77 -21.99
C ASN A 31 8.23 -20.18 -20.96
N GLN A 32 8.48 -20.36 -19.65
CA GLN A 32 7.58 -19.87 -18.60
C GLN A 32 8.22 -18.77 -17.75
N LEU A 33 9.48 -18.92 -17.33
CA LEU A 33 10.13 -17.92 -16.47
C LEU A 33 10.69 -16.74 -17.27
N THR A 34 11.46 -16.99 -18.33
CA THR A 34 12.15 -15.95 -19.11
C THR A 34 11.20 -14.88 -19.68
N PRO A 35 10.03 -15.23 -20.27
CA PRO A 35 9.10 -14.24 -20.79
C PRO A 35 8.45 -13.37 -19.71
N ASN A 36 8.47 -13.83 -18.45
CA ASN A 36 7.91 -13.15 -17.29
C ASN A 36 9.00 -12.43 -16.45
N ILE A 37 10.20 -12.27 -17.01
CA ILE A 37 11.30 -11.50 -16.43
C ILE A 37 11.58 -10.26 -17.29
N ASN A 38 11.49 -9.08 -16.68
CA ASN A 38 11.80 -7.78 -17.26
C ASN A 38 12.42 -6.90 -16.17
N PHE A 39 13.53 -6.23 -16.47
CA PHE A 39 14.26 -5.37 -15.53
C PHE A 39 14.24 -3.88 -15.93
N GLU A 40 13.52 -3.51 -16.99
CA GLU A 40 13.35 -2.12 -17.42
C GLU A 40 12.54 -1.34 -16.36
N GLU A 41 12.98 -0.11 -16.03
CA GLU A 41 12.50 0.66 -14.86
C GLU A 41 10.97 0.86 -14.81
N ASP A 42 10.31 0.97 -15.97
CA ASP A 42 8.87 1.24 -16.08
C ASP A 42 8.00 -0.04 -16.13
N ASN A 43 8.60 -1.23 -16.23
CA ASN A 43 7.87 -2.50 -16.36
C ASN A 43 8.65 -3.67 -15.76
N ILE A 44 9.19 -3.48 -14.56
CA ILE A 44 9.89 -4.53 -13.85
C ILE A 44 8.92 -5.70 -13.58
N LYS A 45 9.28 -6.90 -14.03
CA LYS A 45 8.59 -8.17 -13.72
C LYS A 45 9.63 -9.21 -13.42
N TYR A 46 9.48 -9.97 -12.35
CA TYR A 46 10.32 -11.14 -12.13
C TYR A 46 9.59 -12.08 -11.18
N SER A 47 9.46 -13.33 -11.64
CA SER A 47 8.78 -14.39 -10.91
C SER A 47 9.81 -15.13 -10.04
N ILE A 48 9.53 -15.27 -8.75
CA ILE A 48 10.35 -16.07 -7.84
C ILE A 48 9.54 -17.28 -7.33
N PRO A 49 10.20 -18.39 -6.98
CA PRO A 49 9.53 -19.46 -6.25
C PRO A 49 9.00 -18.95 -4.91
N GLU A 50 7.75 -19.28 -4.57
CA GLU A 50 7.08 -18.81 -3.35
C GLU A 50 7.81 -19.24 -2.06
N PHE A 51 8.51 -20.38 -2.07
CA PHE A 51 9.25 -20.89 -0.92
C PHE A 51 10.57 -20.15 -0.66
N LEU A 52 11.08 -19.37 -1.61
CA LEU A 52 12.16 -18.42 -1.35
C LEU A 52 11.51 -17.21 -0.68
N PRO A 53 11.66 -17.03 0.65
CA PRO A 53 11.21 -15.78 1.24
C PRO A 53 11.95 -14.66 0.50
N PRO A 54 11.26 -13.61 0.03
CA PRO A 54 11.95 -12.50 -0.61
C PRO A 54 13.05 -12.05 0.34
N ILE A 55 14.32 -12.20 -0.06
CA ILE A 55 15.48 -11.81 0.73
C ILE A 55 15.59 -10.28 0.67
N LYS A 56 14.57 -9.59 1.19
CA LYS A 56 14.84 -8.39 1.97
C LYS A 56 15.34 -8.95 3.30
N ILE A 57 16.56 -8.54 3.69
CA ILE A 57 17.10 -8.70 5.05
C ILE A 57 15.93 -8.79 6.01
N LYS A 58 15.66 -9.97 6.61
CA LYS A 58 14.63 -10.04 7.65
C LYS A 58 15.10 -9.04 8.69
N PRO A 59 14.44 -7.88 8.86
CA PRO A 59 14.80 -7.04 9.97
C PRO A 59 14.62 -7.93 11.20
N VAL A 60 15.45 -7.78 12.21
CA VAL A 60 15.17 -8.42 13.50
C VAL A 60 13.94 -7.71 14.07
N LEU A 61 12.77 -8.08 13.55
CA LEU A 61 11.47 -7.62 13.97
C LEU A 61 11.20 -8.41 15.23
N SER A 62 11.39 -7.76 16.37
CA SER A 62 11.06 -8.37 17.65
C SER A 62 9.60 -8.83 17.64
N LYS A 63 9.29 -9.88 18.40
CA LYS A 63 7.91 -10.31 18.64
C LYS A 63 7.01 -9.13 19.02
N THR A 64 7.54 -8.20 19.82
CA THR A 64 6.86 -6.96 20.20
C THR A 64 6.49 -6.11 19.00
N PHE A 65 7.40 -5.91 18.04
CA PHE A 65 7.14 -5.11 16.85
C PHE A 65 6.02 -5.71 15.99
N ILE A 66 6.05 -7.02 15.76
CA ILE A 66 5.01 -7.74 15.02
C ILE A 66 3.66 -7.58 15.74
N GLN A 67 3.63 -7.78 17.05
CA GLN A 67 2.41 -7.64 17.85
C GLN A 67 1.87 -6.20 17.84
N THR A 68 2.73 -5.19 17.87
CA THR A 68 2.34 -3.79 17.80
C THR A 68 1.68 -3.47 16.47
N TRP A 69 2.29 -3.87 15.35
CA TRP A 69 1.70 -3.64 14.02
C TRP A 69 0.39 -4.38 13.82
N TYR A 70 0.32 -5.64 14.24
CA TYR A 70 -0.91 -6.40 14.20
C TYR A 70 -2.04 -5.71 14.98
N LYS A 71 -1.76 -5.27 16.23
CA LYS A 71 -2.76 -4.54 17.03
C LYS A 71 -3.15 -3.21 16.40
N ALA A 72 -2.19 -2.47 15.84
CA ALA A 72 -2.45 -1.20 15.16
C ALA A 72 -3.36 -1.41 13.93
N GLU A 73 -3.08 -2.42 13.12
CA GLU A 73 -3.89 -2.81 11.97
C GLU A 73 -5.32 -3.15 12.39
N GLN A 74 -5.50 -4.00 13.41
CA GLN A 74 -6.84 -4.32 13.92
C GLN A 74 -7.56 -3.07 14.40
N LYS A 75 -6.89 -2.17 15.12
CA LYS A 75 -7.49 -0.91 15.58
C LYS A 75 -7.91 -0.01 14.42
N MET A 76 -7.12 0.08 13.35
CA MET A 76 -7.51 0.81 12.14
C MET A 76 -8.71 0.15 11.44
N LYS A 77 -8.74 -1.18 11.37
CA LYS A 77 -9.85 -1.98 10.80
C LYS A 77 -11.12 -1.94 11.65
N GLU A 78 -11.03 -1.69 12.95
CA GLU A 78 -12.18 -1.50 13.84
C GLU A 78 -12.68 -0.05 13.90
N ALA A 79 -11.80 0.95 13.67
CA ALA A 79 -12.15 2.36 13.85
C ALA A 79 -13.27 2.85 12.92
N ASP A 80 -14.18 3.68 13.44
CA ASP A 80 -15.25 4.29 12.62
C ASP A 80 -14.72 5.39 11.69
N LYS A 81 -13.65 6.08 12.10
CA LYS A 81 -12.94 7.11 11.32
C LYS A 81 -11.45 7.08 11.61
N ILE A 82 -10.65 7.51 10.65
CA ILE A 82 -9.19 7.60 10.76
C ILE A 82 -8.77 9.06 10.60
N ILE A 83 -7.94 9.56 11.52
CA ILE A 83 -7.39 10.92 11.47
C ILE A 83 -5.88 10.82 11.43
N ILE A 84 -5.26 11.45 10.44
CA ILE A 84 -3.82 11.46 10.20
C ILE A 84 -3.36 12.91 10.26
N VAL A 85 -2.28 13.17 11.01
CA VAL A 85 -1.78 14.53 11.26
C VAL A 85 -0.30 14.59 10.88
N GLY A 86 0.07 15.47 9.93
CA GLY A 86 1.46 15.78 9.60
C GLY A 86 2.29 14.57 9.13
N TYR A 87 1.70 13.68 8.34
CA TYR A 87 2.36 12.46 7.86
C TYR A 87 2.79 12.60 6.41
N SER A 88 4.03 12.19 6.10
CA SER A 88 4.67 12.43 4.81
C SER A 88 4.25 11.46 3.69
N PHE A 89 3.65 10.31 4.04
CA PHE A 89 3.32 9.22 3.12
C PHE A 89 4.52 8.80 2.25
N ASN A 90 5.67 8.59 2.89
CA ASN A 90 6.87 8.16 2.19
C ASN A 90 6.73 6.71 1.70
N LYS A 91 7.41 6.40 0.59
CA LYS A 91 7.42 5.04 0.01
C LYS A 91 8.05 4.01 0.96
N SER A 92 8.98 4.44 1.82
CA SER A 92 9.59 3.59 2.85
C SER A 92 8.58 3.05 3.86
N ASP A 93 7.44 3.72 4.02
CA ASP A 93 6.41 3.38 5.00
C ASP A 93 5.30 2.52 4.37
N GLU A 94 5.70 1.67 3.43
CA GLU A 94 4.85 0.80 2.62
C GLU A 94 3.84 0.03 3.47
N HIS A 95 4.25 -0.46 4.65
CA HIS A 95 3.39 -1.25 5.52
C HIS A 95 2.21 -0.44 6.08
N PHE A 96 2.44 0.77 6.61
CA PHE A 96 1.37 1.64 7.06
C PHE A 96 0.46 2.06 5.89
N ASN A 97 1.08 2.44 4.76
CA ASN A 97 0.34 2.87 3.58
C ASN A 97 -0.56 1.74 3.05
N SER A 98 -0.12 0.48 3.10
CA SER A 98 -0.91 -0.69 2.73
C SER A 98 -2.12 -0.87 3.66
N ILE A 99 -1.91 -0.79 4.98
CA ILE A 99 -3.00 -0.90 5.96
C ILE A 99 -4.02 0.22 5.76
N LEU A 100 -3.55 1.45 5.54
CA LEU A 100 -4.42 2.59 5.27
C LEU A 100 -5.20 2.40 3.97
N HIS A 101 -4.57 1.84 2.93
CA HIS A 101 -5.22 1.55 1.66
C HIS A 101 -6.39 0.57 1.81
N GLU A 102 -6.23 -0.48 2.62
CA GLU A 102 -7.32 -1.40 2.96
C GLU A 102 -8.49 -0.73 3.70
N CYS A 103 -8.24 0.41 4.36
CA CYS A 103 -9.22 1.17 5.12
C CYS A 103 -9.91 2.30 4.33
N ILE A 104 -9.69 2.41 3.01
CA ILE A 104 -10.18 3.55 2.19
C ILE A 104 -11.72 3.68 2.12
N SER A 105 -12.44 2.62 2.46
CA SER A 105 -13.91 2.65 2.56
C SER A 105 -14.43 3.44 3.77
N LYS A 106 -13.53 3.79 4.70
CA LYS A 106 -13.85 4.52 5.93
C LYS A 106 -13.59 6.02 5.77
N PRO A 107 -14.27 6.88 6.55
CA PRO A 107 -13.92 8.30 6.66
C PRO A 107 -12.45 8.47 7.09
N ILE A 108 -11.63 9.08 6.22
CA ILE A 108 -10.23 9.39 6.47
C ILE A 108 -10.04 10.90 6.39
N PHE A 109 -9.48 11.49 7.44
CA PHE A 109 -9.12 12.90 7.51
C PHE A 109 -7.60 13.04 7.59
N ILE A 110 -7.01 13.82 6.69
CA ILE A 110 -5.59 14.17 6.71
C ILE A 110 -5.47 15.66 7.02
N ILE A 111 -4.79 16.00 8.10
CA ILE A 111 -4.47 17.38 8.48
C ILE A 111 -3.01 17.63 8.12
N ASP A 112 -2.77 18.51 7.16
CA ASP A 112 -1.42 18.87 6.71
C ASP A 112 -1.40 20.31 6.18
N THR A 113 -0.32 21.04 6.43
CA THR A 113 -0.18 22.42 5.94
C THR A 113 0.08 22.50 4.43
N ASN A 114 0.52 21.39 3.81
CA ASN A 114 0.84 21.27 2.39
C ASN A 114 -0.07 20.26 1.67
N VAL A 115 -1.31 20.68 1.41
CA VAL A 115 -2.33 19.85 0.74
C VAL A 115 -1.90 19.38 -0.64
N ASP A 116 -1.22 20.21 -1.43
CA ASP A 116 -0.80 19.85 -2.79
C ASP A 116 0.22 18.69 -2.77
N ASN A 117 1.13 18.68 -1.79
CA ASN A 117 2.04 17.55 -1.60
C ASN A 117 1.28 16.29 -1.20
N VAL A 118 0.32 16.39 -0.25
CA VAL A 118 -0.51 15.24 0.15
C VAL A 118 -1.27 14.68 -1.05
N ILE A 119 -1.93 15.52 -1.85
CA ILE A 119 -2.66 15.08 -3.06
C ILE A 119 -1.75 14.30 -4.01
N LYS A 120 -0.53 14.79 -4.28
CA LYS A 120 0.45 14.07 -5.11
C LYS A 120 0.82 12.70 -4.53
N LYS A 121 0.88 12.56 -3.21
CA LYS A 121 1.12 11.27 -2.54
C LYS A 121 -0.11 10.36 -2.63
N MET A 122 -1.30 10.92 -2.44
CA MET A 122 -2.56 10.18 -2.55
C MET A 122 -2.81 9.68 -3.98
N GLU A 123 -2.39 10.42 -5.00
CA GLU A 123 -2.43 9.98 -6.39
C GLU A 123 -1.61 8.70 -6.60
N LYS A 124 -0.44 8.59 -5.94
CA LYS A 124 0.39 7.37 -5.98
C LYS A 124 -0.17 6.23 -5.14
N LEU A 125 -0.80 6.53 -4.00
CA LEU A 125 -1.34 5.51 -3.09
C LEU A 125 -2.69 4.96 -3.53
N TYR A 126 -3.56 5.80 -4.11
CA TYR A 126 -4.96 5.46 -4.41
C TYR A 126 -5.34 5.60 -5.89
N GLY A 127 -4.45 6.11 -6.74
CA GLY A 127 -4.77 6.43 -8.13
C GLY A 127 -5.75 7.60 -8.30
N PHE A 128 -5.97 8.40 -7.25
CA PHE A 128 -6.86 9.56 -7.32
C PHE A 128 -6.19 10.70 -8.08
N SER A 129 -6.69 11.00 -9.29
CA SER A 129 -6.23 12.16 -10.05
C SER A 129 -6.38 13.45 -9.22
N SER A 130 -5.36 14.30 -9.28
CA SER A 130 -5.33 15.61 -8.60
C SER A 130 -6.57 16.49 -8.93
N ASN A 131 -7.13 16.37 -10.13
CA ASN A 131 -8.31 17.14 -10.56
C ASN A 131 -9.65 16.57 -10.03
N SER A 132 -9.62 15.40 -9.41
CA SER A 132 -10.83 14.68 -9.02
C SER A 132 -11.38 15.11 -7.65
N TYR A 133 -10.63 15.93 -6.92
CA TYR A 133 -10.99 16.42 -5.58
C TYR A 133 -11.94 17.61 -5.65
N MET A 134 -12.99 17.56 -4.82
CA MET A 134 -13.89 18.68 -4.59
C MET A 134 -13.29 19.62 -3.54
N SER A 135 -13.35 20.93 -3.80
CA SER A 135 -12.92 21.93 -2.82
C SER A 135 -14.06 22.24 -1.84
N MET A 136 -13.75 22.36 -0.56
CA MET A 136 -14.70 22.70 0.49
C MET A 136 -14.00 23.42 1.65
N SER A 137 -14.76 23.81 2.68
CA SER A 137 -14.23 24.35 3.93
C SER A 137 -14.66 23.47 5.10
N ILE A 138 -13.73 23.20 6.02
CA ILE A 138 -13.99 22.44 7.26
C ILE A 138 -13.42 23.25 8.42
N GLN A 139 -14.26 23.56 9.41
CA GLN A 139 -13.89 24.39 10.57
C GLN A 139 -13.20 25.71 10.19
N GLY A 140 -13.57 26.29 9.03
CA GLY A 140 -12.96 27.53 8.51
C GLY A 140 -11.70 27.33 7.66
N HIS A 141 -11.18 26.12 7.53
CA HIS A 141 -9.98 25.80 6.77
C HIS A 141 -10.29 25.26 5.37
N SER A 142 -9.44 25.59 4.40
CA SER A 142 -9.52 25.03 3.04
C SER A 142 -9.34 23.52 3.10
N ALA A 143 -10.22 22.77 2.43
CA ALA A 143 -10.16 21.32 2.39
C ALA A 143 -10.46 20.77 0.99
N LYS A 144 -9.91 19.59 0.71
CA LYS A 144 -10.06 18.85 -0.54
C LYS A 144 -10.61 17.47 -0.22
N ARG A 145 -11.72 17.10 -0.86
CA ARG A 145 -12.40 15.82 -0.62
C ARG A 145 -12.49 14.97 -1.87
N LYS A 146 -12.20 13.68 -1.73
CA LYS A 146 -12.47 12.65 -2.72
C LYS A 146 -13.02 11.41 -2.03
N SER A 147 -14.25 11.03 -2.34
CA SER A 147 -14.92 9.89 -1.70
C SER A 147 -14.92 10.03 -0.17
N GLN A 148 -14.31 9.09 0.55
CA GLN A 148 -14.18 9.12 2.01
C GLN A 148 -12.92 9.84 2.52
N LEU A 149 -12.03 10.23 1.62
CA LEU A 149 -10.79 10.93 1.95
C LEU A 149 -11.01 12.44 1.94
N THR A 150 -10.66 13.09 3.05
CA THR A 150 -10.72 14.53 3.24
C THR A 150 -9.35 15.04 3.69
N ILE A 151 -8.79 16.00 2.97
CA ILE A 151 -7.49 16.62 3.29
C ILE A 151 -7.77 18.07 3.69
N ILE A 152 -7.35 18.47 4.89
CA ILE A 152 -7.61 19.78 5.49
C ILE A 152 -6.30 20.54 5.62
N GLN A 153 -6.25 21.76 5.05
CA GLN A 153 -5.10 22.64 5.14
C GLN A 153 -5.09 23.41 6.45
N ALA A 154 -4.47 22.82 7.48
CA ALA A 154 -4.40 23.42 8.81
C ALA A 154 -3.22 22.87 9.60
N ASN A 155 -2.83 23.60 10.64
CA ASN A 155 -2.00 23.04 11.70
C ASN A 155 -2.85 22.16 12.62
N ALA A 156 -2.23 21.15 13.24
CA ALA A 156 -2.92 20.20 14.12
C ALA A 156 -3.70 20.87 15.27
N HIS A 157 -3.17 21.97 15.81
CA HIS A 157 -3.77 22.68 16.95
C HIS A 157 -4.96 23.58 16.56
N GLU A 158 -5.20 23.77 15.26
CA GLU A 158 -6.28 24.60 14.75
C GLU A 158 -7.57 23.78 14.52
N ILE A 159 -7.47 22.45 14.57
CA ILE A 159 -8.57 21.53 14.26
C ILE A 159 -9.09 20.84 15.51
N ASN A 160 -10.40 20.93 15.73
CA ASN A 160 -11.08 20.12 16.73
C ASN A 160 -11.40 18.72 16.15
N PHE A 161 -10.59 17.72 16.52
CA PHE A 161 -10.75 16.34 16.04
C PHE A 161 -12.07 15.66 16.47
N GLN A 162 -12.69 16.12 17.55
CA GLN A 162 -13.97 15.58 18.02
C GLN A 162 -15.13 15.97 17.11
N GLU A 163 -15.00 17.11 16.42
CA GLU A 163 -16.00 17.69 15.51
C GLU A 163 -15.75 17.33 14.03
N LEU A 164 -14.81 16.42 13.75
CA LEU A 164 -14.56 15.87 12.40
C LEU A 164 -15.44 14.65 12.08
#